data_AF-A0A531N9G5-F1
#
_entry.id   AF-A0A531N9G5-F1
#
_cell.length_a   1.000
_cell.length_b   1.000
_cell.length_c   1.000
_cell.angle_alpha   90.00
_cell.angle_beta   90.00
_cell.angle_gamma   90.00
#
_symmetry.space_group_name_H-M   'P 1'
#
loop_
_entity.id
_entity.type
_entity.pdbx_description
1 polymer ?
#
loop_
_entity_poly.entity_id
_entity_poly.type
_entity_poly.pdbx_seq_one_letter_code
_entity_poly.pdbx_strand_id
1 'polypeptide(L)'
;TMLVDGQADAMFGWVKAAADGQPRLAGGTQARLEASGLSASALQVVWTSGLLRYGPHAVRSDLDPEAKRRLTVFLTNLKSTTPDVYDLLEARHAGGFMPVVPKDYAAAEAIVRMVSNDGGPQ
;
A
#
# COMPACT_ATOMS: atom_id res chain seq x y z
N THR A 1 -13.31 6.32 -19.18
CA THR A 1 -13.34 5.52 -17.93
C THR A 1 -14.69 5.74 -17.31
N MET A 2 -15.37 4.73 -16.75
CA MET A 2 -16.78 4.84 -16.30
C MET A 2 -17.12 6.12 -15.51
N LEU A 3 -16.21 6.62 -14.66
CA LEU A 3 -16.37 7.91 -13.95
C LEU A 3 -16.38 9.12 -14.90
N VAL A 4 -15.45 9.18 -15.86
CA VAL A 4 -15.35 10.23 -16.90
C VAL A 4 -16.59 10.24 -17.80
N ASP A 5 -17.06 9.05 -18.14
CA ASP A 5 -18.15 8.84 -19.09
C ASP A 5 -19.54 8.97 -18.41
N GLY A 6 -19.58 9.33 -17.12
CA GLY A 6 -20.80 9.50 -16.33
C GLY A 6 -21.54 8.20 -16.00
N GLN A 7 -20.90 7.05 -16.20
CA GLN A 7 -21.47 5.72 -15.94
C GLN A 7 -21.32 5.26 -14.48
N ALA A 8 -20.56 5.99 -13.67
CA ALA A 8 -20.40 5.74 -12.24
C ALA A 8 -20.39 7.07 -11.47
N ASP A 9 -21.06 7.12 -10.33
CA ASP A 9 -21.10 8.31 -9.46
C ASP A 9 -19.85 8.44 -8.59
N ALA A 10 -19.21 7.31 -8.25
CA ALA A 10 -18.03 7.24 -7.42
C ALA A 10 -17.16 6.03 -7.80
N MET A 11 -15.88 6.09 -7.42
CA MET A 11 -14.96 4.97 -7.60
C MET A 11 -14.01 4.84 -6.41
N PHE A 12 -13.53 3.61 -6.17
CA PHE A 12 -12.39 3.39 -5.29
C PHE A 12 -11.09 3.68 -6.01
N GLY A 13 -10.22 4.40 -5.33
CA GLY A 13 -8.87 4.71 -5.77
C GLY A 13 -7.88 4.56 -4.62
N TRP A 14 -6.63 4.90 -4.91
CA TRP A 14 -5.56 4.95 -3.93
C TRP A 14 -4.81 6.27 -4.02
N VAL A 15 -4.31 6.70 -2.85
CA VAL A 15 -3.37 7.80 -2.67
C VAL A 15 -2.20 7.29 -1.83
N LYS A 16 -1.01 7.85 -2.03
CA LYS A 16 0.14 7.47 -1.19
C LYS A 16 -0.01 8.11 0.18
N ALA A 17 0.36 7.41 1.23
CA ALA A 17 0.53 8.02 2.53
C ALA A 17 1.91 8.71 2.63
N ALA A 18 1.97 9.82 3.37
CA ALA A 18 3.18 10.41 3.90
C ALA A 18 3.73 9.55 5.06
N ALA A 19 4.93 9.89 5.55
CA ALA A 19 5.57 9.17 6.64
C ALA A 19 4.79 9.27 7.97
N ASP A 20 3.99 10.31 8.14
CA ASP A 20 3.07 10.52 9.27
C ASP A 20 1.71 9.81 9.09
N GLY A 21 1.55 9.05 8.00
CA GLY A 21 0.32 8.33 7.67
C GLY A 21 -0.75 9.18 6.97
N GLN A 22 -0.53 10.48 6.78
CA GLN A 22 -1.50 11.36 6.12
C GLN A 22 -1.53 11.15 4.60
N PRO A 23 -2.69 11.24 3.95
CA PRO A 23 -2.79 11.08 2.50
C PRO A 23 -2.06 12.21 1.77
N ARG A 24 -1.17 11.84 0.84
CA ARG A 24 -0.60 12.74 -0.17
C ARG A 24 -1.45 12.66 -1.43
N LEU A 25 -2.26 13.70 -1.64
CA LEU A 25 -3.14 13.83 -2.80
C LEU A 25 -2.36 13.95 -4.13
N ALA A 26 -1.10 14.38 -4.08
CA ALA A 26 -0.22 14.40 -5.23
C ALA A 26 0.17 12.96 -5.66
N GLY A 27 -0.47 12.47 -6.72
CA GLY A 27 -0.22 11.16 -7.34
C GLY A 27 -1.43 10.22 -7.27
N GLY A 28 -1.18 8.91 -7.39
CA GLY A 28 -2.23 7.90 -7.20
C GLY A 28 -3.31 7.92 -8.28
N THR A 29 -4.55 7.63 -7.86
CA THR A 29 -5.70 7.56 -8.77
C THR A 29 -6.11 8.94 -9.28
N GLN A 30 -6.03 9.97 -8.46
CA GLN A 30 -6.35 11.34 -8.87
C GLN A 30 -5.45 11.80 -10.04
N ALA A 31 -4.12 11.65 -9.91
CA ALA A 31 -3.20 12.03 -10.99
C ALA A 31 -3.45 11.25 -12.30
N ARG A 32 -3.92 9.99 -12.21
CA ARG A 32 -4.30 9.20 -13.40
C ARG A 32 -5.57 9.72 -14.06
N LEU A 33 -6.55 10.16 -13.26
CA LEU A 33 -7.79 10.75 -13.76
C LEU A 33 -7.50 12.12 -14.40
N GLU A 34 -6.64 12.93 -13.79
CA GLU A 34 -6.17 14.19 -14.36
C GLU A 34 -5.47 14.01 -15.71
N ALA A 35 -4.55 13.03 -15.78
CA ALA A 35 -3.91 12.66 -17.05
C ALA A 35 -4.90 12.12 -18.10
N SER A 36 -6.08 11.66 -17.68
CA SER A 36 -7.16 11.21 -18.57
C SER A 36 -8.13 12.33 -18.97
N GLY A 37 -7.86 13.58 -18.57
CA GLY A 37 -8.64 14.75 -18.96
C GLY A 37 -9.67 15.24 -17.93
N LEU A 38 -9.74 14.65 -16.73
CA LEU A 38 -10.60 15.17 -15.66
C LEU A 38 -9.89 16.32 -14.91
N SER A 39 -10.60 17.40 -14.63
CA SER A 39 -10.06 18.44 -13.75
C SER A 39 -9.98 17.94 -12.30
N ALA A 40 -8.90 18.28 -11.60
CA ALA A 40 -8.78 18.09 -10.15
C ALA A 40 -9.97 18.69 -9.38
N SER A 41 -10.48 19.84 -9.85
CA SER A 41 -11.61 20.55 -9.25
C SER A 41 -12.95 19.84 -9.42
N ALA A 42 -13.02 18.85 -10.33
CA ALA A 42 -14.21 18.03 -10.54
C ALA A 42 -14.20 16.76 -9.66
N LEU A 43 -13.14 16.53 -8.88
CA LEU A 43 -12.96 15.36 -8.04
C LEU A 43 -13.00 15.75 -6.57
N GLN A 44 -13.72 14.96 -5.78
CA GLN A 44 -13.76 15.09 -4.32
C GLN A 44 -13.51 13.73 -3.69
N VAL A 45 -12.60 13.68 -2.71
CA VAL A 45 -12.45 12.52 -1.83
C VAL A 45 -13.51 12.61 -0.74
N VAL A 46 -14.53 11.76 -0.81
CA VAL A 46 -15.66 11.74 0.14
C VAL A 46 -15.45 10.78 1.32
N TRP A 47 -14.50 9.84 1.18
CA TRP A 47 -14.15 8.85 2.21
C TRP A 47 -12.71 8.35 1.99
N THR A 48 -12.03 8.03 3.09
CA THR A 48 -10.71 7.37 3.08
C THR A 48 -10.68 6.24 4.09
N SER A 49 -10.05 5.12 3.75
CA SER A 49 -9.73 4.08 4.72
C SER A 49 -8.67 4.55 5.72
N GLY A 50 -8.45 3.75 6.77
CA GLY A 50 -7.20 3.82 7.53
C GLY A 50 -5.97 3.49 6.66
N LEU A 51 -4.77 3.67 7.21
CA LEU A 51 -3.52 3.38 6.52
C LEU A 51 -3.45 1.90 6.08
N LEU A 52 -3.31 1.69 4.77
CA LEU A 52 -3.02 0.39 4.19
C LEU A 52 -1.54 0.31 3.82
N ARG A 53 -0.80 -0.58 4.49
CA ARG A 53 0.63 -0.80 4.22
C ARG A 53 0.82 -1.65 2.96
N TYR A 54 1.96 -1.45 2.30
CA TYR A 54 2.41 -2.37 1.26
C TYR A 54 2.61 -3.79 1.83
N GLY A 55 2.50 -4.79 0.95
CA GLY A 55 2.62 -6.19 1.32
C GLY A 55 3.94 -6.50 2.04
N PRO A 56 3.91 -7.30 3.12
CA PRO A 56 5.12 -7.65 3.85
C PRO A 56 5.97 -8.65 3.04
N HIS A 57 7.26 -8.69 3.33
CA HIS A 57 8.09 -9.84 2.97
C HIS A 57 7.82 -10.94 3.98
N ALA A 58 7.03 -11.94 3.58
CA ALA A 58 6.68 -13.08 4.42
C ALA A 58 7.66 -14.24 4.20
N VAL A 59 8.03 -14.91 5.29
CA VAL A 59 8.84 -16.12 5.29
C VAL A 59 8.10 -17.24 6.00
N ARG A 60 8.52 -18.49 5.78
CA ARG A 60 7.91 -19.64 6.47
C ARG A 60 8.05 -19.51 7.99
N SER A 61 7.03 -19.95 8.70
CA SER A 61 7.00 -19.96 10.17
C SER A 61 8.10 -20.84 10.77
N ASP A 62 8.52 -21.90 10.08
CA ASP A 62 9.56 -22.84 10.50
C ASP A 62 10.97 -22.54 9.96
N LEU A 63 11.16 -21.41 9.25
CA LEU A 63 12.49 -20.97 8.86
C LEU A 63 13.35 -20.71 10.11
N ASP A 64 14.61 -21.15 10.03
CA ASP A 64 15.60 -20.99 11.10
C ASP A 64 15.62 -19.54 11.66
N PRO A 65 15.60 -19.36 12.99
CA PRO A 65 15.55 -18.03 13.59
C PRO A 65 16.73 -17.12 13.21
N GLU A 66 17.93 -17.69 13.05
CA GLU A 66 19.11 -16.92 12.65
C GLU A 66 19.03 -16.52 11.17
N ALA A 67 18.47 -17.37 10.31
CA ALA A 67 18.17 -17.01 8.93
C ALA A 67 17.15 -15.85 8.84
N LYS A 68 16.06 -15.90 9.63
CA LYS A 68 15.07 -14.79 9.72
C LYS A 68 15.72 -13.49 10.20
N ARG A 69 16.59 -13.58 11.20
CA ARG A 69 17.33 -12.43 11.73
C ARG A 69 18.24 -11.82 10.67
N ARG A 70 19.04 -12.64 9.96
CA ARG A 70 19.94 -12.19 8.89
C ARG A 70 19.20 -11.53 7.75
N LEU A 71 18.08 -12.10 7.32
CA LEU A 71 17.24 -11.51 6.28
C LEU A 71 16.69 -10.14 6.70
N THR A 72 16.19 -10.03 7.94
CA THR A 72 15.70 -8.75 8.49
C THR A 72 16.80 -7.70 8.46
N VAL A 73 17.98 -8.01 9.02
CA VAL A 73 19.13 -7.09 9.07
C VAL A 73 19.59 -6.70 7.67
N PHE A 74 19.67 -7.66 6.74
CA PHE A 74 20.04 -7.40 5.36
C PHE A 74 19.08 -6.40 4.70
N LEU A 75 17.77 -6.68 4.73
CA LEU A 75 16.78 -5.82 4.08
C LEU A 75 16.74 -4.41 4.69
N THR A 76 16.72 -4.29 6.02
CA THR A 76 16.60 -2.97 6.68
C THR A 76 17.81 -2.08 6.46
N ASN A 77 18.99 -2.67 6.26
CA ASN A 77 20.24 -1.93 6.01
C ASN A 77 20.56 -1.76 4.52
N LEU A 78 19.83 -2.43 3.63
CA LEU A 78 20.21 -2.51 2.22
C LEU A 78 20.32 -1.13 1.57
N LYS A 79 19.33 -0.27 1.80
CA LYS A 79 19.30 1.08 1.24
C LYS A 79 20.47 1.95 1.68
N SER A 80 20.93 1.81 2.92
CA SER A 80 22.04 2.62 3.46
C SER A 80 23.41 2.04 3.14
N THR A 81 23.52 0.72 3.00
CA THR A 81 24.80 0.02 2.81
C THR A 81 25.13 -0.22 1.35
N THR A 82 24.13 -0.55 0.53
CA THR A 82 24.30 -0.95 -0.88
C THR A 82 23.13 -0.39 -1.73
N PRO A 83 23.05 0.93 -1.93
CA PRO A 83 21.90 1.60 -2.55
C PRO A 83 21.64 1.17 -3.99
N ASP A 84 22.68 0.83 -4.75
CA ASP A 84 22.58 0.26 -6.09
C ASP A 84 21.86 -1.09 -6.10
N VAL A 85 22.17 -1.98 -5.15
CA VAL A 85 21.46 -3.24 -4.99
C VAL A 85 20.03 -3.01 -4.48
N TYR A 86 19.83 -2.04 -3.60
CA TYR A 86 18.49 -1.65 -3.18
C TYR A 86 17.62 -1.25 -4.37
N ASP A 87 18.13 -0.43 -5.28
CA ASP A 87 17.39 0.04 -6.45
C ASP A 87 17.07 -1.11 -7.44
N LEU A 88 17.92 -2.15 -7.50
CA LEU A 88 17.63 -3.37 -8.25
C LEU A 88 16.49 -4.20 -7.65
N LEU A 89 16.34 -4.21 -6.32
CA LEU A 89 15.29 -4.96 -5.64
C LEU A 89 13.96 -4.18 -5.53
N GLU A 90 14.02 -2.87 -5.34
CA GLU A 90 12.86 -2.03 -5.06
C GLU A 90 12.87 -0.74 -5.90
N ALA A 91 12.55 -0.89 -7.18
CA ALA A 91 12.52 0.20 -8.14
C ALA A 91 11.32 1.15 -7.97
N ARG A 92 10.29 0.78 -7.19
CA ARG A 92 8.99 1.49 -7.18
C ARG A 92 8.72 2.25 -5.89
N HIS A 93 9.23 1.78 -4.76
CA HIS A 93 8.98 2.35 -3.45
C HIS A 93 10.28 2.90 -2.84
N ALA A 94 10.46 4.22 -2.81
CA ALA A 94 11.72 4.84 -2.36
C ALA A 94 11.92 4.87 -0.83
N GLY A 95 11.31 3.97 -0.06
CA GLY A 95 11.20 4.06 1.42
C GLY A 95 12.23 3.26 2.23
N GLY A 96 12.88 2.27 1.65
CA GLY A 96 13.61 1.26 2.41
C GLY A 96 12.69 0.19 3.01
N PHE A 97 13.29 -0.79 3.67
CA PHE A 97 12.56 -1.84 4.41
C PHE A 97 12.59 -1.55 5.91
N MET A 98 11.53 -1.94 6.60
CA MET A 98 11.44 -1.87 8.06
C MET A 98 10.84 -3.15 8.63
N PRO A 99 11.21 -3.53 9.86
CA PRO A 99 10.55 -4.64 10.55
C PRO A 99 9.10 -4.27 10.83
N VAL A 100 8.21 -5.26 10.68
CA VAL A 100 6.76 -5.10 10.87
C VAL A 100 6.24 -6.24 11.74
N VAL A 101 5.14 -5.97 12.45
CA VAL A 101 4.43 -6.95 13.26
C VAL A 101 3.00 -7.15 12.73
N PRO A 102 2.29 -8.24 13.09
CA PRO A 102 0.92 -8.47 12.59
C PRO A 102 -0.03 -7.28 12.80
N LYS A 103 0.10 -6.55 13.92
CA LYS A 103 -0.71 -5.35 14.23
C LYS A 103 -0.60 -4.26 13.17
N ASP A 104 0.54 -4.16 12.48
CA ASP A 104 0.75 -3.19 11.40
C ASP A 104 -0.17 -3.40 10.20
N TYR A 105 -0.75 -4.60 10.07
CA TYR A 105 -1.63 -5.02 8.98
C TYR A 105 -3.09 -5.17 9.43
N ALA A 106 -3.44 -4.72 10.63
CA ALA A 106 -4.79 -4.88 11.19
C ALA A 106 -5.91 -4.29 10.31
N ALA A 107 -5.65 -3.20 9.59
CA ALA A 107 -6.63 -2.60 8.68
C ALA A 107 -6.97 -3.54 7.50
N ALA A 108 -5.96 -4.17 6.89
CA ALA A 108 -6.18 -5.13 5.82
C ALA A 108 -6.90 -6.38 6.35
N GLU A 109 -6.53 -6.85 7.54
CA GLU A 109 -7.18 -7.98 8.20
C GLU A 109 -8.66 -7.70 8.49
N ALA A 110 -8.99 -6.49 8.98
CA ALA A 110 -10.36 -6.10 9.25
C ALA A 110 -11.24 -6.09 7.99
N ILE A 111 -10.71 -5.59 6.87
CA ILE A 111 -11.40 -5.59 5.58
C ILE A 111 -11.66 -7.03 5.11
N VAL A 112 -10.65 -7.91 5.16
CA VAL A 112 -10.82 -9.31 4.77
C VAL A 112 -11.85 -10.01 5.65
N ARG A 113 -11.83 -9.79 6.97
CA ARG A 113 -12.82 -10.35 7.90
C ARG A 113 -14.23 -9.89 7.59
N MET A 114 -14.43 -8.60 7.32
CA MET A 114 -15.73 -8.04 6.93
C MET A 114 -16.27 -8.76 5.69
N VAL A 115 -15.47 -8.82 4.62
CA VAL A 115 -15.88 -9.46 3.35
C VAL A 115 -16.10 -10.97 3.52
N SER A 116 -15.34 -11.63 4.37
CA SER A 116 -15.47 -13.08 4.61
C SER A 116 -16.72 -13.43 5.42
N ASN A 117 -17.14 -12.55 6.34
CA ASN A 117 -18.32 -12.75 7.17
C ASN A 117 -19.62 -12.44 6.42
N ASP A 118 -19.59 -11.51 5.47
CA ASP A 118 -20.75 -11.13 4.65
C ASP A 118 -20.99 -12.08 3.44
N GLY A 119 -20.11 -13.08 3.24
CA GLY A 119 -20.11 -13.99 2.08
C GLY A 119 -20.63 -15.42 2.33
N GLY A 120 -21.27 -15.70 3.46
CA GLY A 120 -21.87 -17.02 3.73
C GLY A 120 -23.34 -17.09 3.27
N PRO A 121 -23.77 -18.13 2.51
CA PRO A 121 -25.17 -18.28 2.17
C PRO A 121 -26.00 -18.62 3.41
N GLN A 122 -27.05 -17.83 3.66
CA GLN A 122 -28.28 -18.28 4.31
C GLN A 122 -29.43 -18.07 3.33
#